data_AF-A0A318GXI7-F1
#
_entry.id   AF-A0A318GXI7-F1
#
_cell.length_a   1.000
_cell.length_b   1.000
_cell.length_c   1.000
_cell.angle_alpha   90.00
_cell.angle_beta   90.00
_cell.angle_gamma   90.00
#
_symmetry.space_group_name_H-M   'P 1'
#
loop_
_entity.id
_entity.type
_entity.pdbx_description
1 polymer ?
#
loop_
_entity_poly.entity_id
_entity_poly.type
_entity_poly.pdbx_seq_one_letter_code
_entity_poly.pdbx_strand_id
1 'polypeptide(L)'
;MADLSNSPPAWQDIPVLDWQGGPLDCSACPHQDLLALGADAGCAPGRCCMQDAYARRIDRFFRQHRTLAGRHLGHPYFEVRAIAARYADVFQLPALMDDPDETVRLQVALRLPQRLLGRLREDPHREVRIRVAQRLADADVASMLGDGDYEVRKVVARRLPVALLPLLMHDTDLQVRLEVARRLEMPALLRLAADRDPEVRRLVAERLPAGLLEALVHDPDWVVRWHVAGRAAPALLARLRDDDEAEVREQVRTRLLQLIPSATQECSDG
;
A
#
# COMPACT_ATOMS: atom_id res chain seq x y z
N MET A 1 -38.53 -41.03 17.15
CA MET A 1 -37.91 -40.45 15.94
C MET A 1 -37.72 -38.96 16.20
N ALA A 2 -36.61 -38.61 16.86
CA ALA A 2 -36.21 -37.22 17.05
C ALA A 2 -35.38 -36.82 15.83
N ASP A 3 -35.82 -35.77 15.14
CA ASP A 3 -35.23 -35.26 13.91
C ASP A 3 -33.90 -34.55 14.24
N LEU A 4 -32.79 -35.24 13.95
CA LEU A 4 -31.43 -34.73 14.02
C LEU A 4 -31.06 -34.12 12.66
N SER A 5 -31.63 -32.96 12.33
CA SER A 5 -31.18 -32.18 11.17
C SER A 5 -31.52 -30.70 11.24
N ASN A 6 -31.09 -30.02 12.31
CA ASN A 6 -30.95 -28.57 12.23
C ASN A 6 -29.71 -28.11 13.00
N SER A 7 -28.55 -28.59 12.55
CA SER A 7 -27.30 -27.91 12.90
C SER A 7 -27.36 -26.53 12.27
N PRO A 8 -27.29 -25.45 13.07
CA PRO A 8 -27.22 -24.12 12.51
C PRO A 8 -26.03 -24.03 11.54
N PRO A 9 -26.20 -23.41 10.37
CA PRO A 9 -25.12 -23.32 9.41
C PRO A 9 -23.95 -22.52 10.01
N ALA A 10 -22.73 -22.86 9.60
CA ALA A 10 -21.43 -22.47 10.19
C ALA A 10 -21.09 -20.95 10.24
N TRP A 11 -22.08 -20.07 10.07
CA TRP A 11 -21.96 -18.61 10.10
C TRP A 11 -22.67 -17.95 11.31
N GLN A 12 -23.03 -18.73 12.33
CA GLN A 12 -23.77 -18.28 13.51
C GLN A 12 -22.93 -17.81 14.71
N ASP A 13 -21.60 -17.86 14.65
CA ASP A 13 -20.76 -17.40 15.78
C ASP A 13 -20.78 -15.88 16.00
N ILE A 14 -21.36 -15.13 15.06
CA ILE A 14 -21.48 -13.68 15.12
C ILE A 14 -22.93 -13.33 15.46
N PRO A 15 -23.19 -12.61 16.56
CA PRO A 15 -24.53 -12.17 16.93
C PRO A 15 -25.25 -11.47 15.78
N VAL A 16 -26.56 -11.68 15.70
CA VAL A 16 -27.44 -11.01 14.75
C VAL A 16 -28.01 -9.78 15.44
N LEU A 17 -27.42 -8.62 15.15
CA LEU A 17 -27.76 -7.36 15.78
C LEU A 17 -28.11 -6.33 14.71
N ASP A 18 -29.08 -5.49 15.03
CA ASP A 18 -29.30 -4.23 14.34
C ASP A 18 -28.10 -3.31 14.55
N TRP A 19 -27.83 -2.43 13.58
CA TRP A 19 -26.73 -1.47 13.69
C TRP A 19 -26.85 -0.49 14.87
N GLN A 20 -28.05 -0.35 15.46
CA GLN A 20 -28.28 0.38 16.71
C GLN A 20 -27.92 -0.44 17.98
N GLY A 21 -27.53 -1.71 17.82
CA GLY A 21 -27.12 -2.60 18.90
C GLY A 21 -28.25 -3.48 19.48
N GLY A 22 -29.49 -3.34 18.99
CA GLY A 22 -30.63 -4.16 19.40
C GLY A 22 -30.81 -5.43 18.56
N PRO A 23 -31.85 -6.25 18.83
CA PRO A 23 -32.24 -7.33 17.93
C PRO A 23 -32.75 -6.77 16.60
N LEU A 24 -32.53 -7.49 15.51
CA LEU A 24 -33.08 -7.12 14.20
C LEU A 24 -34.62 -7.19 14.22
N ASP A 25 -35.26 -6.09 13.85
CA ASP A 25 -36.70 -6.04 13.57
C ASP A 25 -36.96 -5.93 12.07
N CYS A 26 -37.36 -7.06 11.47
CA CYS A 26 -37.70 -7.08 10.04
C CYS A 26 -39.11 -6.54 9.75
N SER A 27 -39.97 -6.36 10.77
CA SER A 27 -41.34 -5.90 10.57
C SER A 27 -41.40 -4.43 10.14
N ALA A 28 -40.47 -3.60 10.59
CA ALA A 28 -40.35 -2.19 10.20
C ALA A 28 -39.42 -1.96 8.99
N CYS A 29 -38.80 -3.01 8.44
CA CYS A 29 -37.81 -2.87 7.38
C CYS A 29 -38.48 -2.54 6.02
N PRO A 30 -37.96 -1.59 5.23
CA PRO A 30 -38.53 -1.25 3.92
C PRO A 30 -38.39 -2.36 2.86
N HIS A 31 -37.69 -3.45 3.16
CA HIS A 31 -37.42 -4.56 2.23
C HIS A 31 -38.19 -5.83 2.59
N GLN A 32 -39.43 -5.72 3.09
CA GLN A 32 -40.30 -6.87 3.37
C GLN A 32 -40.49 -7.75 2.13
N ASP A 33 -40.55 -7.14 0.94
CA ASP A 33 -40.66 -7.88 -0.33
C ASP A 33 -39.46 -8.81 -0.55
N LEU A 34 -38.24 -8.38 -0.18
CA LEU A 34 -37.06 -9.23 -0.24
C LEU A 34 -37.04 -10.29 0.86
N LEU A 35 -37.61 -10.00 2.03
CA LEU A 35 -37.76 -11.02 3.07
C LEU A 35 -38.70 -12.15 2.62
N ALA A 36 -39.78 -11.80 1.92
CA ALA A 36 -40.76 -12.75 1.40
C ALA A 36 -40.18 -13.71 0.35
N LEU A 37 -39.13 -13.30 -0.37
CA LEU A 37 -38.41 -14.16 -1.33
C LEU A 37 -37.49 -15.20 -0.64
N GLY A 38 -37.28 -15.09 0.67
CA GLY A 38 -36.47 -16.03 1.45
C GLY A 38 -34.96 -15.87 1.28
N ALA A 39 -34.20 -16.69 2.02
CA ALA A 39 -32.76 -16.50 2.18
C ALA A 39 -31.94 -16.62 0.89
N ASP A 40 -32.38 -17.42 -0.08
CA ASP A 40 -31.63 -17.71 -1.30
C ASP A 40 -31.78 -16.62 -2.37
N ALA A 41 -33.00 -16.10 -2.54
CA ALA A 41 -33.30 -15.08 -3.55
C ALA A 41 -33.42 -13.66 -2.98
N GLY A 42 -33.68 -13.52 -1.68
CA GLY A 42 -34.01 -12.27 -1.01
C GLY A 42 -33.02 -11.86 0.09
N CYS A 43 -33.55 -11.49 1.26
CA CYS A 43 -32.74 -11.18 2.45
C CYS A 43 -33.11 -12.08 3.63
N ALA A 44 -32.17 -12.29 4.55
CA ALA A 44 -32.40 -13.08 5.76
C ALA A 44 -31.50 -12.62 6.93
N PRO A 45 -32.05 -12.42 8.14
CA PRO A 45 -31.28 -12.17 9.36
C PRO A 45 -30.14 -13.17 9.54
N GLY A 46 -28.96 -12.69 9.97
CA GLY A 46 -27.78 -13.52 10.15
C GLY A 46 -27.06 -13.95 8.86
N ARG A 47 -27.70 -13.85 7.70
CA ARG A 47 -27.12 -14.21 6.40
C ARG A 47 -26.83 -12.99 5.53
N CYS A 48 -27.84 -12.18 5.25
CA CYS A 48 -27.84 -11.17 4.20
C CYS A 48 -28.85 -10.09 4.57
N CYS A 49 -28.40 -9.02 5.23
CA CYS A 49 -29.28 -7.98 5.75
C CYS A 49 -28.51 -6.65 5.79
N MET A 50 -29.12 -5.57 5.29
CA MET A 50 -28.54 -4.23 5.32
C MET A 50 -28.70 -3.52 6.67
N GLN A 51 -29.67 -3.95 7.49
CA GLN A 51 -29.86 -3.42 8.85
C GLN A 51 -28.93 -4.08 9.88
N ASP A 52 -28.15 -5.08 9.49
CA ASP A 52 -27.27 -5.80 10.42
C ASP A 52 -26.03 -4.97 10.75
N ALA A 53 -25.58 -4.99 12.01
CA ALA A 53 -24.34 -4.32 12.44
C ALA A 53 -23.09 -4.92 11.78
N TYR A 54 -23.16 -6.19 11.32
CA TYR A 54 -22.00 -6.86 10.75
C TYR A 54 -21.81 -6.54 9.27
N ALA A 55 -20.77 -5.77 8.97
CA ALA A 55 -20.40 -5.31 7.63
C ALA A 55 -20.43 -6.40 6.53
N ARG A 56 -20.02 -7.65 6.81
CA ARG A 56 -20.04 -8.71 5.79
C ARG A 56 -21.45 -9.12 5.36
N ARG A 57 -22.45 -8.98 6.24
CA ARG A 57 -23.87 -9.26 5.93
C ARG A 57 -24.48 -8.13 5.11
N ILE A 58 -24.13 -6.88 5.43
CA ILE A 58 -24.48 -5.70 4.62
C ILE A 58 -23.85 -5.83 3.21
N ASP A 59 -22.58 -6.22 3.13
CA ASP A 59 -21.88 -6.42 1.85
C ASP A 59 -22.54 -7.49 0.99
N ARG A 60 -22.92 -8.61 1.60
CA ARG A 60 -23.66 -9.67 0.91
C ARG A 60 -25.00 -9.16 0.38
N PHE A 61 -25.70 -8.35 1.17
CA PHE A 61 -26.96 -7.73 0.77
C PHE A 61 -26.81 -6.88 -0.49
N PHE A 62 -25.89 -5.92 -0.51
CA PHE A 62 -25.73 -5.06 -1.69
C PHE A 62 -25.07 -5.76 -2.88
N ARG A 63 -24.28 -6.81 -2.64
CA ARG A 63 -23.75 -7.65 -3.71
C ARG A 63 -24.86 -8.40 -4.45
N GLN A 64 -25.84 -8.91 -3.73
CA GLN A 64 -27.00 -9.62 -4.27
C GLN A 64 -28.03 -8.65 -4.86
N HIS A 65 -28.26 -7.51 -4.19
CA HIS A 65 -29.30 -6.54 -4.53
C HIS A 65 -28.70 -5.20 -4.98
N ARG A 66 -27.83 -5.23 -6.00
CA ARG A 66 -27.04 -4.05 -6.43
C ARG A 66 -27.89 -2.83 -6.79
N THR A 67 -29.06 -3.05 -7.38
CA THR A 67 -29.99 -1.97 -7.78
C THR A 67 -30.50 -1.16 -6.59
N LEU A 68 -30.42 -1.69 -5.37
CA LEU A 68 -30.81 -0.97 -4.15
C LEU A 68 -29.70 -0.09 -3.59
N ALA A 69 -28.43 -0.31 -3.95
CA ALA A 69 -27.30 0.38 -3.34
C ALA A 69 -27.42 1.92 -3.43
N GLY A 70 -27.79 2.44 -4.60
CA GLY A 70 -28.00 3.88 -4.81
C GLY A 70 -29.06 4.51 -3.89
N ARG A 71 -30.05 3.73 -3.45
CA ARG A 71 -31.12 4.21 -2.55
C ARG A 71 -30.68 4.31 -1.09
N HIS A 72 -29.57 3.65 -0.72
CA HIS A 72 -29.04 3.59 0.65
C HIS A 72 -27.80 4.45 0.87
N LEU A 73 -27.45 5.31 -0.09
CA LEU A 73 -26.35 6.26 0.08
C LEU A 73 -26.65 7.32 1.16
N GLY A 74 -27.92 7.56 1.50
CA GLY A 74 -28.32 8.48 2.58
C GLY A 74 -28.60 7.79 3.93
N HIS A 75 -28.20 6.54 4.11
CA HIS A 75 -28.53 5.77 5.31
C HIS A 75 -27.86 6.36 6.57
N PRO A 76 -28.51 6.40 7.75
CA PRO A 76 -27.92 6.96 8.97
C PRO A 76 -26.63 6.26 9.40
N TYR A 77 -26.59 4.92 9.28
CA TYR A 77 -25.39 4.14 9.58
C TYR A 77 -24.36 4.25 8.47
N PHE A 78 -23.16 4.72 8.82
CA PHE A 78 -22.07 4.96 7.85
C PHE A 78 -21.64 3.70 7.11
N GLU A 79 -21.67 2.53 7.75
CA GLU A 79 -21.25 1.29 7.07
C GLU A 79 -22.20 0.83 5.98
N VAL A 80 -23.49 1.13 6.13
CA VAL A 80 -24.43 0.94 5.03
C VAL A 80 -24.09 1.87 3.87
N ARG A 81 -23.79 3.15 4.13
CA ARG A 81 -23.39 4.10 3.09
C ARG A 81 -22.09 3.68 2.41
N ALA A 82 -21.06 3.32 3.19
CA ALA A 82 -19.74 2.91 2.70
C ALA A 82 -19.85 1.65 1.83
N ILE A 83 -20.61 0.65 2.28
CA ILE A 83 -20.78 -0.60 1.53
C ILE A 83 -21.68 -0.38 0.31
N ALA A 84 -22.78 0.37 0.43
CA ALA A 84 -23.62 0.73 -0.69
C ALA A 84 -22.83 1.49 -1.76
N ALA A 85 -21.94 2.41 -1.37
CA ALA A 85 -21.05 3.13 -2.28
C ALA A 85 -20.12 2.23 -3.09
N ARG A 86 -19.89 0.96 -2.71
CA ARG A 86 -19.13 -0.01 -3.52
C ARG A 86 -19.93 -0.57 -4.69
N TYR A 87 -21.25 -0.56 -4.60
CA TYR A 87 -22.17 -1.18 -5.58
C TYR A 87 -23.04 -0.17 -6.33
N ALA A 88 -23.22 1.05 -5.79
CA ALA A 88 -24.00 2.10 -6.40
C ALA A 88 -23.44 2.54 -7.76
N ASP A 89 -24.27 3.21 -8.56
CA ASP A 89 -23.80 3.80 -9.81
C ASP A 89 -22.76 4.90 -9.53
N VAL A 90 -21.72 4.97 -10.35
CA VAL A 90 -20.62 5.93 -10.16
C VAL A 90 -21.10 7.39 -10.23
N PHE A 91 -22.18 7.67 -10.97
CA PHE A 91 -22.78 8.99 -11.08
C PHE A 91 -23.48 9.45 -9.79
N GLN A 92 -23.75 8.53 -8.85
CA GLN A 92 -24.36 8.86 -7.55
C GLN A 92 -23.32 9.14 -6.46
N LEU A 93 -22.08 8.66 -6.63
CA LEU A 93 -21.01 8.83 -5.64
C LEU A 93 -20.55 10.28 -5.35
N PRO A 94 -20.68 11.26 -6.28
CA PRO A 94 -20.28 12.64 -5.97
C PRO A 94 -20.99 13.23 -4.74
N ALA A 95 -22.20 12.77 -4.41
CA ALA A 95 -22.95 13.21 -3.24
C ALA A 95 -22.32 12.78 -1.90
N LEU A 96 -21.43 11.79 -1.92
CA LEU A 96 -20.75 11.24 -0.73
C LEU A 96 -19.30 11.73 -0.58
N MET A 97 -18.86 12.66 -1.43
CA MET A 97 -17.50 13.20 -1.36
C MET A 97 -17.24 13.94 -0.05
N ASP A 98 -18.28 14.56 0.51
CA ASP A 98 -18.23 15.31 1.76
C ASP A 98 -18.95 14.55 2.89
N ASP A 99 -19.10 13.23 2.78
CA ASP A 99 -19.69 12.40 3.84
C ASP A 99 -18.92 12.63 5.15
N PRO A 100 -19.57 12.76 6.31
CA PRO A 100 -18.86 13.00 7.57
C PRO A 100 -17.87 11.88 7.94
N ASP A 101 -18.14 10.65 7.50
CA ASP A 101 -17.34 9.48 7.84
C ASP A 101 -16.25 9.21 6.79
N GLU A 102 -14.99 9.12 7.23
CA GLU A 102 -13.85 8.86 6.36
C GLU A 102 -13.90 7.50 5.68
N THR A 103 -14.56 6.50 6.26
CA THR A 103 -14.71 5.16 5.67
C THR A 103 -15.58 5.26 4.42
N VAL A 104 -16.63 6.08 4.45
CA VAL A 104 -17.46 6.35 3.27
C VAL A 104 -16.64 7.08 2.21
N ARG A 105 -15.95 8.17 2.58
CA ARG A 105 -15.11 8.94 1.65
C ARG A 105 -14.01 8.08 1.03
N LEU A 106 -13.44 7.12 1.78
CA LEU A 106 -12.46 6.15 1.30
C LEU A 106 -13.05 5.19 0.25
N GLN A 107 -14.27 4.68 0.46
CA GLN A 107 -14.96 3.84 -0.52
C GLN A 107 -15.34 4.62 -1.79
N VAL A 108 -15.70 5.89 -1.65
CA VAL A 108 -15.97 6.80 -2.76
C VAL A 108 -14.68 7.05 -3.57
N ALA A 109 -13.58 7.37 -2.89
CA ALA A 109 -12.27 7.62 -3.50
C ALA A 109 -11.73 6.42 -4.31
N LEU A 110 -12.23 5.20 -4.08
CA LEU A 110 -11.89 4.02 -4.88
C LEU A 110 -12.54 3.97 -6.26
N ARG A 111 -13.63 4.71 -6.46
CA ARG A 111 -14.49 4.56 -7.64
C ARG A 111 -14.70 5.87 -8.40
N LEU A 112 -14.41 7.01 -7.79
CA LEU A 112 -14.53 8.30 -8.48
C LEU A 112 -13.67 8.37 -9.75
N PRO A 113 -14.16 9.07 -10.80
CA PRO A 113 -13.35 9.44 -11.95
C PRO A 113 -12.27 10.46 -11.56
N GLN A 114 -11.17 10.49 -12.32
CA GLN A 114 -9.95 11.25 -11.99
C GLN A 114 -10.22 12.72 -11.62
N ARG A 115 -11.06 13.42 -12.39
CA ARG A 115 -11.42 14.82 -12.13
C ARG A 115 -12.02 15.04 -10.73
N LEU A 116 -12.86 14.11 -10.27
CA LEU A 116 -13.48 14.20 -8.94
C LEU A 116 -12.55 13.68 -7.85
N LEU A 117 -11.80 12.62 -8.13
CA LEU A 117 -10.78 12.10 -7.22
C LEU A 117 -9.76 13.19 -6.85
N GLY A 118 -9.35 14.02 -7.81
CA GLY A 118 -8.45 15.15 -7.58
C GLY A 118 -8.98 16.21 -6.60
N ARG A 119 -10.28 16.26 -6.32
CA ARG A 119 -10.85 17.14 -5.29
C ARG A 119 -10.64 16.63 -3.87
N LEU A 120 -10.36 15.33 -3.70
CA LEU A 120 -10.10 14.69 -2.40
C LEU A 120 -8.61 14.69 -2.02
N ARG A 121 -7.75 15.41 -2.76
CA ARG A 121 -6.32 15.54 -2.44
C ARG A 121 -6.08 16.21 -1.09
N GLU A 122 -7.00 17.06 -0.65
CA GLU A 122 -6.92 17.79 0.61
C GLU A 122 -7.90 17.23 1.66
N ASP A 123 -8.35 15.98 1.50
CA ASP A 123 -9.23 15.35 2.49
C ASP A 123 -8.58 15.41 3.88
N PRO A 124 -9.31 15.79 4.94
CA PRO A 124 -8.74 15.89 6.28
C PRO A 124 -8.16 14.56 6.78
N HIS A 125 -8.72 13.43 6.34
CA HIS A 125 -8.29 12.11 6.76
C HIS A 125 -7.17 11.56 5.88
N ARG A 126 -6.02 11.24 6.51
CA ARG A 126 -4.82 10.74 5.83
C ARG A 126 -5.08 9.51 4.95
N GLU A 127 -5.94 8.58 5.37
CA GLU A 127 -6.19 7.34 4.63
C GLU A 127 -6.92 7.60 3.31
N VAL A 128 -7.77 8.63 3.27
CA VAL A 128 -8.42 9.06 2.03
C VAL A 128 -7.37 9.65 1.09
N ARG A 129 -6.49 10.53 1.59
CA ARG A 129 -5.39 11.10 0.78
C ARG A 129 -4.42 10.04 0.27
N ILE A 130 -4.09 9.02 1.07
CA ILE A 130 -3.29 7.86 0.63
C ILE A 130 -3.98 7.16 -0.53
N ARG A 131 -5.30 6.91 -0.42
CA ARG A 131 -6.08 6.27 -1.50
C ARG A 131 -6.15 7.13 -2.76
N VAL A 132 -6.26 8.44 -2.61
CA VAL A 132 -6.17 9.40 -3.71
C VAL A 132 -4.81 9.30 -4.39
N ALA A 133 -3.72 9.39 -3.64
CA ALA A 133 -2.35 9.27 -4.16
C ALA A 133 -2.09 7.93 -4.87
N GLN A 134 -2.74 6.84 -4.44
CA GLN A 134 -2.64 5.53 -5.09
C GLN A 134 -3.38 5.45 -6.44
N ARG A 135 -4.43 6.26 -6.64
CA ARG A 135 -5.33 6.17 -7.81
C ARG A 135 -5.25 7.32 -8.79
N LEU A 136 -4.74 8.48 -8.38
CA LEU A 136 -4.61 9.64 -9.26
C LEU A 136 -3.85 9.28 -10.53
N ALA A 137 -4.18 9.90 -11.65
CA ALA A 137 -3.38 9.75 -12.87
C ALA A 137 -1.92 10.16 -12.60
N ASP A 138 -0.98 9.52 -13.29
CA ASP A 138 0.46 9.77 -13.06
C ASP A 138 0.83 11.24 -13.32
N ALA A 139 0.13 11.91 -14.25
CA ALA A 139 0.30 13.34 -14.53
C ALA A 139 -0.06 14.24 -13.33
N ASP A 140 -0.95 13.77 -12.44
CA ASP A 140 -1.50 14.57 -11.34
C ASP A 140 -0.86 14.22 -9.98
N VAL A 141 -0.16 13.08 -9.86
CA VAL A 141 0.39 12.61 -8.58
C VAL A 141 1.41 13.58 -7.98
N ALA A 142 2.14 14.32 -8.83
CA ALA A 142 3.11 15.33 -8.41
C ALA A 142 2.48 16.47 -7.60
N SER A 143 1.18 16.70 -7.76
CA SER A 143 0.47 17.72 -6.98
C SER A 143 0.34 17.39 -5.49
N MET A 144 0.66 16.16 -5.09
CA MET A 144 0.65 15.71 -3.68
C MET A 144 2.07 15.58 -3.08
N LEU A 145 3.10 16.11 -3.76
CA LEU A 145 4.50 16.10 -3.30
C LEU A 145 4.67 16.68 -1.89
N GLY A 146 3.91 17.73 -1.56
CA GLY A 146 3.98 18.45 -0.30
C GLY A 146 2.96 18.02 0.76
N ASP A 147 2.34 16.84 0.63
CA ASP A 147 1.38 16.37 1.63
C ASP A 147 2.03 16.31 3.02
N GLY A 148 1.29 16.68 4.06
CA GLY A 148 1.78 16.65 5.44
C GLY A 148 2.09 15.24 5.95
N ASP A 149 1.44 14.21 5.42
CA ASP A 149 1.61 12.82 5.85
C ASP A 149 2.67 12.09 5.02
N TYR A 150 3.63 11.47 5.71
CA TYR A 150 4.74 10.79 5.05
C TYR A 150 4.30 9.55 4.25
N GLU A 151 3.21 8.86 4.62
CA GLU A 151 2.71 7.72 3.84
C GLU A 151 2.14 8.18 2.50
N VAL A 152 1.52 9.36 2.44
CA VAL A 152 1.10 9.97 1.17
C VAL A 152 2.34 10.26 0.33
N ARG A 153 3.34 10.97 0.88
CA ARG A 153 4.58 11.28 0.15
C ARG A 153 5.35 10.03 -0.28
N LYS A 154 5.30 8.95 0.50
CA LYS A 154 5.87 7.64 0.14
C LYS A 154 5.15 7.00 -1.05
N VAL A 155 3.81 7.04 -1.08
CA VAL A 155 3.03 6.60 -2.25
C VAL A 155 3.35 7.45 -3.47
N VAL A 156 3.46 8.78 -3.30
CA VAL A 156 3.87 9.70 -4.36
C VAL A 156 5.28 9.33 -4.86
N ALA A 157 6.25 9.10 -3.97
CA ALA A 157 7.60 8.65 -4.31
C ALA A 157 7.64 7.31 -5.06
N ARG A 158 6.69 6.39 -4.84
CA ARG A 158 6.58 5.14 -5.62
C ARG A 158 6.10 5.35 -7.05
N ARG A 159 5.26 6.35 -7.26
CA ARG A 159 4.52 6.55 -8.51
C ARG A 159 5.05 7.66 -9.38
N LEU A 160 5.79 8.61 -8.82
CA LEU A 160 6.35 9.73 -9.56
C LEU A 160 7.19 9.23 -10.74
N PRO A 161 7.11 9.92 -11.91
CA PRO A 161 8.10 9.75 -12.96
C PRO A 161 9.51 9.94 -12.40
N VAL A 162 10.46 9.12 -12.85
CA VAL A 162 11.84 9.12 -12.34
C VAL A 162 12.48 10.51 -12.42
N ALA A 163 12.18 11.28 -13.48
CA ALA A 163 12.66 12.64 -13.67
C ALA A 163 12.25 13.62 -12.55
N LEU A 164 11.19 13.33 -11.81
CA LEU A 164 10.68 14.18 -10.71
C LEU A 164 11.09 13.68 -9.32
N LEU A 165 11.62 12.46 -9.19
CA LEU A 165 12.10 11.92 -7.91
C LEU A 165 13.16 12.78 -7.20
N PRO A 166 14.06 13.51 -7.88
CA PRO A 166 14.99 14.41 -7.20
C PRO A 166 14.33 15.41 -6.25
N LEU A 167 13.05 15.78 -6.49
CA LEU A 167 12.30 16.70 -5.63
C LEU A 167 12.05 16.14 -4.22
N LEU A 168 12.09 14.82 -4.04
CA LEU A 168 11.90 14.13 -2.75
C LEU A 168 13.20 13.62 -2.13
N MET A 169 14.37 13.87 -2.74
CA MET A 169 15.63 13.28 -2.26
C MET A 169 16.00 13.71 -0.84
N HIS A 170 15.53 14.89 -0.42
CA HIS A 170 15.77 15.46 0.90
C HIS A 170 14.53 15.43 1.79
N ASP A 171 13.58 14.51 1.52
CA ASP A 171 12.39 14.37 2.36
C ASP A 171 12.77 14.14 3.83
N THR A 172 12.01 14.75 4.73
CA THR A 172 12.25 14.64 6.17
C THR A 172 12.06 13.23 6.68
N ASP A 173 11.22 12.43 6.02
CA ASP A 173 10.92 11.06 6.41
C ASP A 173 11.86 10.04 5.78
N LEU A 174 12.34 9.09 6.58
CA LEU A 174 13.23 8.02 6.13
C LEU A 174 12.58 7.13 5.08
N GLN A 175 11.31 6.73 5.27
CA GLN A 175 10.64 5.79 4.38
C GLN A 175 10.43 6.39 2.98
N VAL A 176 10.22 7.70 2.89
CA VAL A 176 10.19 8.42 1.61
C VAL A 176 11.57 8.42 0.95
N ARG A 177 12.65 8.75 1.68
CA ARG A 177 14.02 8.74 1.11
C ARG A 177 14.47 7.35 0.68
N LEU A 178 14.09 6.29 1.39
CA LEU A 178 14.34 4.91 0.97
C LEU A 178 13.63 4.57 -0.34
N GLU A 179 12.37 5.01 -0.50
CA GLU A 179 11.64 4.83 -1.75
C GLU A 179 12.30 5.57 -2.92
N VAL A 180 12.75 6.80 -2.68
CA VAL A 180 13.53 7.56 -3.67
C VAL A 180 14.83 6.82 -4.00
N ALA A 181 15.59 6.38 -2.99
CA ALA A 181 16.87 5.69 -3.17
C ALA A 181 16.76 4.37 -3.96
N ARG A 182 15.60 3.70 -3.94
CA ARG A 182 15.36 2.49 -4.75
C ARG A 182 15.13 2.79 -6.24
N ARG A 183 14.65 3.99 -6.58
CA ARG A 183 14.19 4.33 -7.94
C ARG A 183 15.01 5.43 -8.61
N LEU A 184 15.74 6.22 -7.85
CA LEU A 184 16.50 7.36 -8.37
C LEU A 184 17.64 6.86 -9.26
N GLU A 185 17.80 7.46 -10.43
CA GLU A 185 18.83 7.06 -11.41
C GLU A 185 20.04 7.99 -11.36
N MET A 186 21.14 7.57 -11.99
CA MET A 186 22.30 8.43 -12.20
C MET A 186 21.95 9.65 -13.07
N PRO A 187 22.57 10.82 -12.83
CA PRO A 187 23.59 11.09 -11.80
C PRO A 187 23.01 11.44 -10.42
N ALA A 188 21.70 11.59 -10.29
CA ALA A 188 21.07 12.04 -9.04
C ALA A 188 21.26 11.05 -7.88
N LEU A 189 21.31 9.74 -8.16
CA LEU A 189 21.58 8.70 -7.17
C LEU A 189 22.88 8.96 -6.38
N LEU A 190 23.94 9.46 -7.03
CA LEU A 190 25.22 9.74 -6.38
C LEU A 190 25.10 10.75 -5.23
N ARG A 191 24.13 11.68 -5.30
CA ARG A 191 23.90 12.67 -4.24
C ARG A 191 23.41 12.04 -2.94
N LEU A 192 22.74 10.87 -3.02
CA LEU A 192 22.28 10.14 -1.84
C LEU A 192 23.40 9.38 -1.12
N ALA A 193 24.62 9.34 -1.67
CA ALA A 193 25.78 8.79 -0.96
C ALA A 193 26.11 9.59 0.31
N ALA A 194 25.65 10.84 0.40
CA ALA A 194 25.78 11.69 1.59
C ALA A 194 24.49 11.76 2.43
N ASP A 195 23.52 10.86 2.22
CA ASP A 195 22.31 10.84 3.06
C ASP A 195 22.69 10.62 4.53
N ARG A 196 21.98 11.30 5.43
CA ARG A 196 22.20 11.18 6.87
C ARG A 196 21.97 9.76 7.40
N ASP A 197 21.09 9.01 6.75
CA ASP A 197 20.69 7.68 7.20
C ASP A 197 21.52 6.58 6.52
N PRO A 198 22.16 5.67 7.29
CA PRO A 198 22.97 4.59 6.72
C PRO A 198 22.14 3.63 5.87
N GLU A 199 20.84 3.45 6.13
CA GLU A 199 20.01 2.54 5.32
C GLU A 199 19.82 3.09 3.90
N VAL A 200 19.72 4.42 3.74
CA VAL A 200 19.71 5.07 2.42
C VAL A 200 21.06 4.89 1.74
N ARG A 201 22.17 5.18 2.43
CA ARG A 201 23.52 5.02 1.87
C ARG A 201 23.83 3.56 1.50
N ARG A 202 23.29 2.60 2.24
CA ARG A 202 23.35 1.17 1.93
C ARG A 202 22.68 0.83 0.59
N LEU A 203 21.46 1.32 0.37
CA LEU A 203 20.78 1.16 -0.93
C LEU A 203 21.56 1.82 -2.07
N VAL A 204 22.20 2.96 -1.81
CA VAL A 204 23.08 3.62 -2.78
C VAL A 204 24.31 2.74 -3.08
N ALA A 205 24.95 2.15 -2.06
CA ALA A 205 26.07 1.23 -2.21
C ALA A 205 25.70 -0.04 -3.01
N GLU A 206 24.45 -0.52 -2.91
CA GLU A 206 23.95 -1.64 -3.70
C GLU A 206 23.77 -1.28 -5.19
N ARG A 207 23.41 -0.03 -5.48
CA ARG A 207 22.99 0.41 -6.82
C ARG A 207 24.04 1.18 -7.62
N LEU A 208 24.97 1.87 -6.97
CA LEU A 208 25.98 2.67 -7.69
C LEU A 208 26.82 1.79 -8.63
N PRO A 209 27.21 2.29 -9.82
CA PRO A 209 28.26 1.65 -10.62
C PRO A 209 29.52 1.41 -9.81
N ALA A 210 30.21 0.28 -10.02
CA ALA A 210 31.35 -0.13 -9.20
C ALA A 210 32.47 0.93 -9.15
N GLY A 211 32.70 1.65 -10.26
CA GLY A 211 33.69 2.74 -10.33
C GLY A 211 33.36 3.99 -9.50
N LEU A 212 32.14 4.09 -8.96
CA LEU A 212 31.71 5.20 -8.10
C LEU A 212 31.57 4.81 -6.62
N LEU A 213 31.87 3.56 -6.27
CA LEU A 213 31.81 3.09 -4.88
C LEU A 213 32.88 3.72 -3.99
N GLU A 214 33.88 4.39 -4.57
CA GLU A 214 34.86 5.18 -3.83
C GLU A 214 34.19 6.25 -2.94
N ALA A 215 33.02 6.76 -3.33
CA ALA A 215 32.26 7.72 -2.54
C ALA A 215 31.81 7.17 -1.17
N LEU A 216 31.78 5.84 -0.99
CA LEU A 216 31.23 5.16 0.20
C LEU A 216 32.27 4.26 0.91
N VAL A 217 33.52 4.23 0.45
CA VAL A 217 34.55 3.33 1.00
C VAL A 217 34.93 3.66 2.45
N HIS A 218 34.75 4.90 2.87
CA HIS A 218 34.99 5.36 4.24
C HIS A 218 33.70 5.68 4.98
N ASP A 219 32.58 5.06 4.59
CA ASP A 219 31.31 5.27 5.29
C ASP A 219 31.47 4.94 6.78
N PRO A 220 30.96 5.77 7.70
CA PRO A 220 31.02 5.47 9.13
C PRO A 220 30.27 4.19 9.49
N ASP A 221 29.24 3.83 8.73
CA ASP A 221 28.48 2.60 8.94
C ASP A 221 29.15 1.42 8.22
N TRP A 222 29.52 0.40 9.00
CA TRP A 222 30.24 -0.75 8.47
C TRP A 222 29.41 -1.61 7.53
N VAL A 223 28.07 -1.61 7.66
CA VAL A 223 27.19 -2.36 6.74
C VAL A 223 27.29 -1.73 5.35
N VAL A 224 27.35 -0.40 5.25
CA VAL A 224 27.59 0.29 3.97
C VAL A 224 28.95 -0.11 3.40
N ARG A 225 30.02 -0.09 4.21
CA ARG A 225 31.36 -0.54 3.78
C ARG A 225 31.39 -2.01 3.36
N TRP A 226 30.63 -2.88 4.01
CA TRP A 226 30.45 -4.28 3.65
C TRP A 226 29.81 -4.43 2.26
N HIS A 227 28.76 -3.65 1.97
CA HIS A 227 28.16 -3.63 0.63
C HIS A 227 29.11 -3.09 -0.45
N VAL A 228 29.93 -2.09 -0.11
CA VAL A 228 31.02 -1.61 -1.00
C VAL A 228 32.01 -2.74 -1.26
N ALA A 229 32.51 -3.41 -0.22
CA ALA A 229 33.45 -4.53 -0.34
C ALA A 229 32.92 -5.66 -1.22
N GLY A 230 31.61 -5.95 -1.19
CA GLY A 230 31.00 -6.98 -2.02
C GLY A 230 31.00 -6.68 -3.53
N ARG A 231 31.24 -5.44 -3.95
CA ARG A 231 31.07 -4.99 -5.35
C ARG A 231 32.29 -4.26 -5.91
N ALA A 232 33.13 -3.71 -5.04
CA ALA A 232 34.30 -2.92 -5.39
C ALA A 232 35.31 -3.65 -6.29
N ALA A 233 36.04 -2.87 -7.09
CA ALA A 233 37.17 -3.35 -7.87
C ALA A 233 38.41 -3.57 -6.98
N PRO A 234 39.42 -4.37 -7.41
CA PRO A 234 40.59 -4.71 -6.58
C PRO A 234 41.33 -3.50 -5.98
N ALA A 235 41.47 -2.42 -6.75
CA ALA A 235 42.13 -1.20 -6.28
C ALA A 235 41.41 -0.56 -5.08
N LEU A 236 40.08 -0.60 -5.06
CA LEU A 236 39.27 -0.07 -3.97
C LEU A 236 39.23 -1.02 -2.77
N LEU A 237 39.23 -2.34 -3.01
CA LEU A 237 39.28 -3.36 -1.96
C LEU A 237 40.55 -3.27 -1.11
N ALA A 238 41.67 -2.81 -1.68
CA ALA A 238 42.90 -2.59 -0.93
C ALA A 238 42.73 -1.61 0.24
N ARG A 239 41.77 -0.65 0.14
CA ARG A 239 41.46 0.32 1.20
C ARG A 239 40.60 -0.26 2.34
N LEU A 240 39.99 -1.42 2.14
CA LEU A 240 39.11 -2.10 3.11
C LEU A 240 39.74 -3.38 3.69
N ARG A 241 40.95 -3.75 3.26
CA ARG A 241 41.62 -5.00 3.69
C ARG A 241 41.84 -5.08 5.19
N ASP A 242 42.15 -3.93 5.78
CA ASP A 242 42.46 -3.76 7.20
C ASP A 242 41.33 -2.99 7.91
N ASP A 243 40.09 -3.06 7.39
CA ASP A 243 38.89 -2.46 8.03
C ASP A 243 38.75 -2.95 9.46
N ASP A 244 38.24 -2.11 10.37
CA ASP A 244 38.08 -2.45 11.78
C ASP A 244 37.10 -3.63 11.98
N GLU A 245 36.10 -3.77 11.11
CA GLU A 245 35.09 -4.82 11.22
C GLU A 245 35.48 -6.11 10.51
N ALA A 246 35.37 -7.24 11.23
CA ALA A 246 35.80 -8.54 10.75
C ALA A 246 35.02 -9.02 9.52
N GLU A 247 33.72 -8.74 9.49
CA GLU A 247 32.78 -9.05 8.42
C GLU A 247 33.14 -8.32 7.13
N VAL A 248 33.60 -7.06 7.23
CA VAL A 248 34.07 -6.28 6.07
C VAL A 248 35.36 -6.89 5.54
N ARG A 249 36.33 -7.20 6.41
CA ARG A 249 37.58 -7.88 6.01
C ARG A 249 37.31 -9.22 5.33
N GLU A 250 36.37 -9.99 5.84
CA GLU A 250 35.97 -11.28 5.25
C GLU A 250 35.31 -11.11 3.88
N GLN A 251 34.44 -10.11 3.73
CA GLN A 251 33.83 -9.78 2.45
C GLN A 251 34.87 -9.35 1.42
N VAL A 252 35.89 -8.60 1.82
CA VAL A 252 37.03 -8.23 0.95
C VAL A 252 37.77 -9.48 0.46
N ARG A 253 38.10 -10.43 1.35
CA ARG A 253 38.76 -11.70 0.97
C ARG A 253 37.89 -12.48 -0.02
N THR A 254 36.61 -12.64 0.30
CA THR A 254 35.63 -13.33 -0.55
C THR A 254 35.56 -12.70 -1.94
N ARG A 255 35.46 -11.36 -2.02
CA ARG A 255 35.39 -10.65 -3.29
C ARG A 255 36.67 -10.78 -4.11
N LEU A 256 37.84 -10.70 -3.48
CA LEU A 256 39.12 -10.89 -4.18
C LEU A 256 39.22 -12.30 -4.78
N LEU A 257 38.81 -13.34 -4.04
CA LEU A 257 38.77 -14.72 -4.56
C LEU A 257 37.85 -14.86 -5.78
N GLN A 258 36.67 -14.21 -5.76
CA GLN A 258 35.74 -14.21 -6.90
C GLN A 258 36.28 -13.49 -8.15
N LEU A 259 37.22 -12.55 -7.98
CA LEU A 259 37.81 -11.79 -9.07
C LEU A 259 39.03 -12.48 -9.70
N ILE A 260 39.55 -13.55 -9.08
CA ILE A 260 40.56 -14.41 -9.70
C ILE A 260 39.83 -15.18 -10.81
N PRO A 261 40.22 -15.03 -12.09
CA PRO A 261 39.62 -15.80 -13.17
C PRO A 261 39.75 -17.29 -12.86
N SER A 262 38.69 -18.07 -13.05
CA SER A 262 38.74 -19.53 -12.93
C SER A 262 39.72 -20.07 -13.97
N ALA A 263 40.97 -20.29 -13.55
CA ALA A 263 41.98 -20.95 -14.35
C ALA A 263 41.65 -22.45 -14.43
N THR A 264 40.67 -22.84 -15.26
CA THR A 264 40.45 -24.21 -15.78
C THR A 264 39.17 -24.28 -16.64
N GLN A 265 39.26 -23.87 -17.90
CA GLN A 265 38.32 -24.32 -18.94
C GLN A 265 38.89 -24.22 -20.37
N GLU A 266 40.19 -24.44 -20.56
CA GLU A 266 40.80 -24.67 -21.89
C GLU A 266 41.98 -25.65 -21.73
N CYS A 267 41.66 -26.93 -21.49
CA CYS A 267 42.59 -28.06 -21.65
C CYS A 267 41.76 -29.34 -21.84
N SER A 268 40.87 -29.33 -22.82
CA SER A 268 40.16 -30.52 -23.27
C SER A 268 39.68 -30.30 -24.70
N ASP A 269 40.65 -30.19 -25.60
CA ASP A 269 40.56 -30.53 -27.02
C ASP A 269 42.01 -30.64 -27.52
N GLY A 270 42.56 -31.83 -27.31
CA GLY A 270 43.89 -32.26 -27.78
C GLY A 270 43.88 -33.75 -28.01
#